data_AF-A0A7V7WPQ7-F1
#
_entry.id   AF-A0A7V7WPQ7-F1
#
_cell.length_a   1.000
_cell.length_b   1.000
_cell.length_c   1.000
_cell.angle_alpha   90.00
_cell.angle_beta   90.00
_cell.angle_gamma   90.00
#
_symmetry.space_group_name_H-M   'P 1'
#
loop_
_entity.id
_entity.type
_entity.pdbx_description
1 polymer ?
#
loop_
_entity_poly.entity_id
_entity_poly.type
_entity_poly.pdbx_seq_one_letter_code
_entity_poly.pdbx_strand_id
1 'polypeptide(L)' 'MSAPPSRLPLIYSCSGCSSAAQLTNALALQLTREGLGEMSCIAGVGGGVPALLRLARAGRP' A
#
# COMPACT_ATOMS: atom_id res chain seq x y z
N MET A 1 -12.83 4.31 15.64
CA MET A 1 -13.17 5.50 14.85
C MET A 1 -12.42 5.40 13.53
N SER A 2 -13.11 5.08 12.42
CA SER A 2 -12.50 5.02 11.09
C SER A 2 -12.17 6.44 10.63
N ALA A 3 -10.88 6.71 10.37
CA ALA A 3 -10.46 7.96 9.73
C ALA A 3 -11.15 8.12 8.35
N PRO A 4 -11.40 9.35 7.88
CA PRO A 4 -11.88 9.58 6.52
C PRO A 4 -10.89 8.94 5.53
N PRO A 5 -11.33 8.46 4.35
CA PRO A 5 -10.42 7.87 3.37
C PRO A 5 -9.36 8.91 3.02
N SER A 6 -8.13 8.64 3.46
CA SER A 6 -6.99 9.46 3.09
C SER A 6 -6.93 9.45 1.56
N ARG A 7 -6.94 10.63 0.93
CA ARG A 7 -6.73 10.76 -0.55
C ARG A 7 -5.28 10.46 -0.95
N LEU A 8 -4.48 9.94 -0.02
CA LEU A 8 -3.09 9.61 -0.26
C LEU A 8 -3.00 8.46 -1.28
N PRO A 9 -1.95 8.42 -2.10
CA PRO A 9 -1.70 7.30 -2.98
C PRO A 9 -1.60 5.97 -2.22
N LEU A 10 -2.10 4.90 -2.83
CA LEU A 10 -1.91 3.55 -2.34
C LEU A 10 -0.58 3.00 -2.86
N ILE A 11 0.28 2.59 -1.95
CA ILE A 11 1.59 2.05 -2.28
C ILE A 11 1.56 0.53 -2.16
N TYR A 12 1.79 -0.16 -3.27
CA TYR A 12 1.98 -1.60 -3.33
C TYR A 12 3.44 -1.90 -3.62
N SER A 13 4.26 -2.04 -2.57
CA SER A 13 5.69 -2.35 -2.74
C SER A 13 5.94 -3.84 -2.85
N CYS A 14 6.92 -4.22 -3.67
CA CYS A 14 7.50 -5.56 -3.59
C CYS A 14 8.36 -5.66 -2.31
N SER A 15 8.06 -6.62 -1.43
CA SER A 15 8.85 -6.93 -0.23
C SER A 15 9.68 -8.21 -0.38
N GLY A 16 10.02 -8.56 -1.62
CA GLY A 16 10.81 -9.76 -1.95
C GLY A 16 12.31 -9.61 -1.65
N CYS A 17 13.08 -10.67 -1.93
CA CYS A 17 14.49 -10.77 -1.53
C CYS A 17 15.48 -9.98 -2.40
N SER A 18 15.09 -9.53 -3.60
CA SER A 18 16.02 -8.82 -4.50
C SER A 18 16.39 -7.45 -3.96
N SER A 19 17.56 -6.92 -4.36
CA SER A 19 18.02 -5.58 -3.96
C SER A 19 17.01 -4.48 -4.36
N ALA A 20 16.42 -4.61 -5.55
CA ALA A 20 15.38 -3.70 -6.02
C ALA A 20 14.15 -3.74 -5.11
N ALA A 21 13.67 -4.94 -4.73
CA ALA A 21 12.51 -5.08 -3.84
C ALA A 21 12.78 -4.51 -2.44
N GLN A 22 13.95 -4.79 -1.87
CA GLN A 22 14.32 -4.23 -0.56
C GLN A 22 14.37 -2.70 -0.58
N LEU A 23 14.95 -2.10 -1.64
CA LEU A 23 14.97 -0.65 -1.82
C LEU A 23 13.55 -0.07 -1.97
N THR A 24 12.71 -0.68 -2.82
CA THR A 24 11.32 -0.24 -3.01
C THR A 24 10.52 -0.30 -1.71
N ASN A 25 10.68 -1.37 -0.93
CA ASN A 25 10.02 -1.51 0.37
C ASN A 25 10.50 -0.45 1.38
N ALA A 26 11.81 -0.18 1.45
CA ALA A 26 12.36 0.85 2.31
C ALA A 26 11.80 2.24 1.98
N LEU A 27 11.73 2.58 0.70
CA LEU A 27 11.14 3.84 0.23
C LEU A 27 9.64 3.94 0.56
N ALA A 28 8.87 2.87 0.31
CA ALA A 28 7.44 2.83 0.61
C ALA A 28 7.14 3.06 2.10
N LEU A 29 7.95 2.45 2.98
CA LEU A 29 7.86 2.65 4.42
C LEU A 29 8.18 4.09 4.82
N GLN A 30 9.18 4.72 4.19
CA GLN A 30 9.51 6.12 4.46
C GLN A 30 8.36 7.04 4.04
N LEU A 31 7.84 6.89 2.81
CA LEU A 31 6.71 7.68 2.32
C LEU A 31 5.47 7.54 3.21
N THR A 32 5.23 6.34 3.74
CA THR A 32 4.12 6.10 4.69
C THR A 32 4.34 6.83 6.00
N ARG A 33 5.56 6.80 6.57
CA ARG A 33 5.89 7.52 7.80
C ARG A 33 5.82 9.05 7.64
N GLU A 34 6.17 9.55 6.46
CA GLU A 34 6.07 10.97 6.12
C GLU A 34 4.61 11.41 5.81
N GLY A 35 3.65 10.49 5.78
CA GLY A 35 2.25 10.79 5.49
C GLY A 35 1.99 11.12 4.01
N LEU A 36 2.90 10.71 3.11
CA LEU A 36 2.82 10.97 1.67
C LEU A 36 2.11 9.84 0.90
N GLY A 37 1.88 8.70 1.54
CA GLY A 37 1.23 7.54 0.94
C GLY A 37 0.77 6.55 2.00
N GLU A 38 -0.04 5.57 1.60
CA GLU A 38 -0.50 4.50 2.48
C GLU A 38 -0.21 3.16 1.84
N MET A 39 0.57 2.31 2.53
CA MET A 39 0.87 0.98 2.02
C MET A 39 -0.32 0.04 2.11
N SER A 40 -0.48 -0.81 1.10
CA SER A 40 -1.47 -1.89 1.07
C SER A 40 -0.87 -3.18 0.50
N CYS A 41 -1.45 -4.33 0.87
CA CYS A 41 -0.93 -5.64 0.51
C CYS A 41 -1.50 -6.14 -0.82
N ILE A 42 -0.66 -6.20 -1.86
CA ILE A 42 -1.08 -6.72 -3.19
C ILE A 42 -1.41 -8.21 -3.15
N ALA A 43 -0.72 -8.99 -2.30
CA ALA A 43 -1.02 -10.41 -2.14
C ALA A 43 -2.42 -10.64 -1.57
N GLY A 44 -2.87 -9.78 -0.65
CA GLY A 44 -4.23 -9.84 -0.11
C GLY A 44 -5.31 -9.40 -1.11
N VAL A 45 -4.98 -8.53 -2.07
CA VAL A 45 -5.85 -8.23 -3.22
C VAL A 45 -5.99 -9.47 -4.10
N GLY A 46 -4.87 -10.11 -4.48
CA GLY A 46 -4.87 -11.35 -5.25
C GLY A 46 -5.57 -12.52 -4.55
N GLY A 47 -5.47 -12.57 -3.21
CA GLY A 47 -6.17 -13.54 -2.37
C GLY A 47 -7.65 -13.19 -2.08
N GLY A 48 -8.18 -12.11 -2.64
CA GLY A 48 -9.60 -11.77 -2.53
C GLY A 48 -10.06 -11.25 -1.16
N VAL A 49 -9.15 -10.73 -0.32
CA VAL A 49 -9.49 -10.21 1.00
C VAL A 49 -10.48 -9.03 0.87
N PRO A 50 -11.72 -9.12 1.39
CA PRO A 50 -12.77 -8.14 1.08
C PRO A 50 -12.44 -6.69 1.45
N ALA A 51 -11.69 -6.48 2.55
CA ALA A 51 -11.26 -5.15 2.95
C ALA A 51 -10.26 -4.54 1.95
N LEU A 52 -9.30 -5.33 1.45
CA LEU A 52 -8.28 -4.86 0.52
C LEU A 52 -8.83 -4.68 -0.89
N LEU A 53 -9.78 -5.51 -1.32
CA LEU A 53 -10.52 -5.31 -2.57
C LEU A 53 -11.30 -4.00 -2.58
N ARG A 54 -11.98 -3.67 -1.47
CA ARG A 54 -12.69 -2.38 -1.34
C ARG A 54 -11.73 -1.21 -1.43
N LEU A 55 -10.58 -1.30 -0.76
CA LEU A 55 -9.56 -0.26 -0.77
C LEU A 55 -8.96 -0.06 -2.18
N ALA A 56 -8.59 -1.15 -2.85
CA ALA A 56 -8.04 -1.13 -4.20
C ALA A 56 -9.01 -0.56 -5.25
N ARG A 57 -10.33 -0.69 -5.01
CA ARG A 57 -11.39 -0.15 -5.89
C ARG A 57 -11.87 1.24 -5.49
N ALA A 58 -11.27 1.85 -4.45
CA ALA A 58 -11.71 3.15 -3.94
C ALA A 58 -11.32 4.34 -4.83
N GLY A 59 -10.67 4.11 -5.98
CA GLY A 59 -10.26 5.17 -6.91
C GLY A 59 -9.16 6.08 -6.36
N ARG A 60 -8.37 5.57 -5.41
CA ARG A 60 -7.18 6.26 -4.90
C ARG A 60 -6.06 6.17 -5.95
N PRO A 61 -5.21 7.20 -6.04
CA PRO A 61 -4.03 7.18 -6.93
C PRO A 61 -3.04 6.08 -6.53
#